data_AF-E7RRT5-F1
#
_entry.id   AF-E7RRT5-F1
#
_cell.length_a   1.000
_cell.length_b   1.000
_cell.length_c   1.000
_cell.angle_alpha   90.00
_cell.angle_beta   90.00
_cell.angle_gamma   90.00
#
_symmetry.space_group_name_H-M   'P 1'
#
loop_
_entity.id
_entity.type
_entity.pdbx_description
1 polymer ?
#
loop_
_entity_poly.entity_id
_entity_poly.type
_entity_poly.pdbx_seq_one_letter_code
_entity_poly.pdbx_strand_id
1 'polypeptide(L)'
;MDEIERRKDAEILTASVSKIYKEIEAIEKREILPLKIKIEKLKDAFLDKYLVDSSGMPVRVGMTIEKDKRRYKVLDRYQQKLFGYLGNARVVAIREGQKRGFSIYCNDLIKYTIID
;
A
#
# COMPACT_ATOMS: atom_id res chain seq x y z
N MET A 1 8.33 10.95 7.45
CA MET A 1 8.58 10.11 6.26
C MET A 1 9.30 10.95 5.23
N ASP A 2 10.45 10.49 4.73
CA ASP A 2 11.17 11.20 3.67
C ASP A 2 10.44 11.02 2.33
N GLU A 3 9.95 12.11 1.76
CA GLU A 3 9.23 12.12 0.48
C GLU A 3 10.15 11.80 -0.70
N ILE A 4 11.44 12.18 -0.62
CA ILE A 4 12.43 11.91 -1.66
C ILE A 4 12.71 10.41 -1.73
N GLU A 5 12.92 9.78 -0.57
CA GLU A 5 13.12 8.33 -0.49
C GLU A 5 11.90 7.58 -1.05
N ARG A 6 10.69 7.94 -0.60
CA ARG A 6 9.45 7.30 -1.08
C ARG A 6 9.29 7.41 -2.59
N ARG A 7 9.64 8.55 -3.18
CA ARG A 7 9.60 8.72 -4.63
C ARG A 7 10.59 7.80 -5.34
N LYS A 8 11.84 7.72 -4.86
CA LYS A 8 12.86 6.82 -5.44
C LYS A 8 12.41 5.37 -5.39
N ASP A 9 11.87 4.93 -4.26
CA ASP A 9 11.35 3.57 -4.11
C ASP A 9 10.16 3.31 -5.03
N ALA A 10 9.29 4.31 -5.26
CA ALA A 10 8.18 4.20 -6.19
C ALA A 10 8.66 4.07 -7.64
N GLU A 11 9.72 4.79 -8.03
CA GLU A 11 10.37 4.67 -9.33
C GLU A 11 10.98 3.27 -9.52
N ILE A 12 11.66 2.74 -8.50
CA ILE A 12 12.22 1.37 -8.50
C ILE A 12 11.13 0.32 -8.60
N LEU A 13 10.05 0.44 -7.81
CA LEU A 13 8.90 -0.45 -7.87
C LEU A 13 8.29 -0.46 -9.27
N THR A 14 8.11 0.72 -9.85
CA THR A 14 7.54 0.89 -11.19
C THR A 14 8.38 0.20 -12.25
N ALA A 15 9.70 0.41 -12.23
CA ALA A 15 10.62 -0.23 -13.17
C ALA A 15 10.58 -1.75 -13.03
N SER A 16 10.58 -2.26 -11.79
CA SER A 16 10.55 -3.70 -11.49
C SER A 16 9.26 -4.36 -11.96
N VAL A 17 8.10 -3.75 -11.66
CA VAL A 17 6.79 -4.24 -12.10
C VAL A 17 6.66 -4.17 -13.63
N SER A 18 7.11 -3.08 -14.25
CA SER A 18 7.12 -2.92 -15.71
C SER A 18 7.95 -4.00 -16.41
N LYS A 19 9.14 -4.32 -15.85
CA LYS A 19 9.99 -5.40 -16.36
C LYS A 19 9.26 -6.75 -16.32
N ILE A 20 8.59 -7.07 -15.21
CA ILE A 20 7.85 -8.34 -15.08
C ILE A 20 6.67 -8.39 -16.06
N TYR A 21 5.97 -7.27 -16.30
CA TYR A 21 4.89 -7.25 -17.30
C TYR A 21 5.42 -7.55 -18.72
N LYS A 22 6.59 -7.02 -19.09
CA LYS A 22 7.23 -7.37 -20.37
C LYS A 22 7.61 -8.85 -20.45
N GLU A 23 8.05 -9.44 -19.33
CA GLU A 23 8.31 -10.89 -19.26
C GLU A 23 7.00 -11.68 -19.45
N ILE A 24 5.89 -11.24 -18.84
CA ILE A 24 4.56 -11.85 -19.00
C ILE A 24 4.09 -11.80 -20.47
N GLU A 25 4.33 -10.70 -21.17
CA GLU A 25 3.95 -10.55 -22.59
C GLU A 25 4.71 -11.52 -23.51
N ALA A 26 5.89 -11.98 -23.10
CA ALA A 26 6.75 -12.85 -23.90
C ALA A 26 6.54 -14.36 -23.65
N ILE A 27 5.75 -14.75 -22.63
CA ILE A 27 5.56 -16.15 -22.22
C ILE A 27 4.12 -16.64 -22.44
N GLU A 28 3.94 -17.96 -22.46
CA GLU A 28 2.61 -18.58 -22.53
C GLU A 28 1.80 -18.41 -21.24
N LYS A 29 0.46 -18.42 -21.37
CA LYS A 29 -0.48 -18.12 -20.28
C LYS A 29 -0.30 -18.97 -19.01
N ARG A 30 0.23 -20.19 -19.12
CA ARG A 30 0.41 -21.14 -18.00
C ARG A 30 1.56 -20.77 -17.06
N GLU A 31 2.52 -19.97 -17.52
CA GLU A 31 3.71 -19.58 -16.74
C GLU A 31 3.57 -18.18 -16.09
N ILE A 32 2.42 -17.52 -16.27
CA ILE A 32 2.18 -16.15 -15.79
C ILE A 32 1.97 -16.09 -14.26
N LEU A 33 1.45 -17.16 -13.65
CA LEU A 33 1.03 -17.13 -12.24
C LEU A 33 2.17 -16.78 -11.26
N PRO A 34 3.37 -17.39 -11.34
CA PRO A 34 4.51 -17.00 -10.51
C PRO A 34 4.90 -15.52 -10.66
N LEU A 35 4.84 -14.98 -11.88
CA LEU A 35 5.15 -13.58 -12.15
C LEU A 35 4.10 -12.63 -11.58
N LYS A 36 2.82 -12.98 -11.63
CA LYS A 36 1.75 -12.22 -10.94
C LYS A 36 1.95 -12.20 -9.43
N ILE A 37 2.29 -13.34 -8.82
CA ILE A 37 2.60 -13.41 -7.39
C ILE A 37 3.80 -12.52 -7.05
N LYS A 38 4.83 -12.50 -7.90
CA LYS A 38 6.00 -11.63 -7.73
C LYS A 38 5.64 -10.15 -7.78
N ILE A 39 4.75 -9.74 -8.70
CA ILE A 39 4.24 -8.37 -8.76
C ILE A 39 3.52 -8.00 -7.47
N GLU A 40 2.60 -8.83 -6.98
CA GLU A 40 1.85 -8.54 -5.75
C GLU A 40 2.78 -8.46 -4.52
N LYS A 41 3.78 -9.36 -4.41
CA LYS A 41 4.80 -9.26 -3.35
C LYS A 41 5.58 -7.95 -3.38
N LEU A 42 5.96 -7.47 -4.56
CA LEU A 42 6.66 -6.17 -4.70
C LEU A 42 5.77 -5.02 -4.29
N LYS A 43 4.49 -5.05 -4.69
CA LYS A 43 3.51 -4.04 -4.30
C LYS A 43 3.29 -4.05 -2.79
N ASP A 44 3.07 -5.21 -2.20
CA ASP A 44 2.83 -5.37 -0.76
C ASP A 44 4.04 -4.92 0.06
N ALA A 45 5.26 -5.24 -0.37
CA ALA A 45 6.48 -4.77 0.29
C ALA A 45 6.57 -3.24 0.32
N PHE A 46 6.22 -2.57 -0.78
CA PHE A 46 6.16 -1.10 -0.82
C PHE A 46 5.07 -0.57 0.13
N LEU A 47 3.88 -1.17 0.10
CA LEU A 47 2.80 -0.78 1.00
C LEU A 47 3.19 -0.98 2.47
N ASP A 48 3.85 -2.09 2.83
CA ASP A 48 4.32 -2.36 4.20
C ASP A 48 5.37 -1.35 4.65
N LYS A 49 6.24 -0.90 3.75
CA LYS A 49 7.25 0.12 4.07
C LYS A 49 6.63 1.49 4.38
N TYR A 50 5.55 1.88 3.69
CA TYR A 50 5.04 3.25 3.72
C TYR A 50 3.67 3.45 4.37
N LEU A 51 2.86 2.41 4.48
CA LEU A 51 1.60 2.44 5.21
C LEU A 51 1.83 1.96 6.63
N VAL A 52 2.53 2.78 7.41
CA VAL A 52 2.86 2.51 8.81
C VAL A 52 2.08 3.41 9.75
N ASP A 53 1.85 2.91 10.97
CA ASP A 53 1.24 3.65 12.06
C ASP A 53 2.28 4.55 12.77
N SER A 54 1.89 5.14 13.90
CA SER A 54 2.75 6.00 14.72
C SER A 54 3.97 5.31 15.31
N SER A 55 3.96 3.98 15.43
CA SER A 55 5.07 3.16 15.92
C SER A 55 6.00 2.67 14.80
N GLY A 56 5.66 2.95 13.55
CA GLY A 56 6.37 2.42 12.38
C GLY A 56 5.94 1.01 11.98
N MET A 57 4.85 0.50 12.55
CA MET A 57 4.34 -0.83 12.23
C MET A 57 3.42 -0.80 11.00
N PRO A 58 3.53 -1.77 10.08
CA PRO A 58 2.74 -1.79 8.86
C PRO A 58 1.24 -2.03 9.16
N VAL A 59 0.40 -1.13 8.67
CA VAL A 59 -1.05 -1.21 8.77
C VAL A 59 -1.60 -2.11 7.66
N ARG A 60 -2.32 -3.16 8.07
CA ARG A 60 -2.86 -4.21 7.17
C ARG A 60 -4.38 -4.28 7.22
N VAL A 61 -4.96 -4.89 6.18
CA VAL A 61 -6.40 -5.12 6.08
C VAL A 61 -6.89 -5.95 7.26
N GLY A 62 -8.05 -5.56 7.80
CA GLY A 62 -8.65 -6.22 8.96
C GLY A 62 -8.24 -5.61 10.29
N MET A 63 -7.10 -4.89 10.36
CA MET A 63 -6.63 -4.25 11.58
C MET A 63 -7.54 -3.08 12.01
N THR A 64 -7.53 -2.77 13.30
CA THR A 64 -8.10 -1.57 13.89
C THR A 64 -7.00 -0.56 14.20
N ILE A 65 -7.19 0.67 13.72
CA ILE A 65 -6.33 1.81 14.03
C ILE A 65 -7.10 2.86 14.82
N GLU A 66 -6.42 3.53 15.75
CA GLU A 66 -7.00 4.58 16.59
C GLU A 66 -6.33 5.92 16.34
N LYS A 67 -7.14 6.99 16.33
CA LYS A 67 -6.66 8.37 16.39
C LYS A 67 -7.68 9.22 17.16
N ASP A 68 -7.20 10.05 18.09
CA ASP A 68 -8.04 10.93 18.91
C ASP A 68 -9.19 10.18 19.63
N LYS A 69 -8.89 8.99 20.19
CA LYS A 69 -9.86 8.07 20.83
C LYS A 69 -10.99 7.58 19.90
N ARG A 70 -10.80 7.66 18.59
CA ARG A 70 -11.73 7.16 17.58
C ARG A 70 -11.10 5.96 16.88
N ARG A 71 -11.88 4.88 16.76
CA ARG A 71 -11.46 3.63 16.14
C ARG A 71 -11.90 3.54 14.70
N TYR A 72 -11.03 2.97 13.87
CA TYR A 72 -11.22 2.81 12.44
C TYR A 72 -10.78 1.42 12.02
N LYS A 73 -11.66 0.68 11.36
CA LYS A 73 -11.33 -0.62 10.78
C LYS A 73 -10.72 -0.43 9.40
N VAL A 74 -9.58 -1.05 9.16
CA VAL A 74 -8.91 -1.03 7.85
C VAL A 74 -9.61 -2.00 6.91
N LEU A 75 -10.13 -1.47 5.82
CA LEU A 75 -10.88 -2.22 4.81
C LEU A 75 -10.01 -2.62 3.63
N ASP A 76 -9.09 -1.77 3.23
CA ASP A 76 -8.25 -1.98 2.06
C ASP A 76 -6.95 -1.17 2.17
N ARG A 77 -5.96 -1.54 1.36
CA ARG A 77 -4.72 -0.79 1.16
C ARG A 77 -4.29 -0.94 -0.29
N TYR A 78 -3.89 0.17 -0.89
CA TYR A 78 -3.56 0.19 -2.31
C TYR A 78 -2.58 1.31 -2.63
N GLN A 79 -2.05 1.28 -3.84
CA GLN A 79 -1.26 2.36 -4.40
C GLN A 79 -1.72 2.69 -5.80
N GLN A 80 -1.72 3.97 -6.13
CA GLN A 80 -2.06 4.46 -7.47
C GLN A 80 -0.80 4.82 -8.23
N LYS A 81 -0.87 4.68 -9.56
CA LYS A 81 0.09 5.26 -10.47
C LYS A 81 -0.17 6.77 -10.55
N LEU A 82 0.80 7.57 -10.14
CA LEU A 82 0.77 9.03 -10.20
C LEU A 82 2.07 9.50 -10.86
N PHE A 83 2.00 10.45 -11.79
CA PHE A 83 3.18 10.97 -12.51
C PHE A 83 4.12 9.88 -13.07
N GLY A 84 3.55 8.76 -13.53
CA GLY A 84 4.30 7.66 -14.13
C GLY A 84 4.79 6.59 -13.15
N TYR A 85 4.74 6.82 -11.82
CA TYR A 85 5.21 5.85 -10.81
C TYR A 85 4.09 5.30 -9.91
N LEU A 86 4.21 4.03 -9.52
CA LEU A 86 3.40 3.34 -8.51
C LEU A 86 3.88 3.75 -7.11
N GLY A 87 3.27 4.77 -6.51
CA GLY A 87 3.76 5.25 -5.20
C GLY A 87 2.78 6.04 -4.33
N ASN A 88 1.59 6.37 -4.84
CA ASN A 88 0.55 7.04 -4.07
C ASN A 88 -0.20 6.00 -3.21
N ALA A 89 0.49 5.51 -2.17
CA ALA A 89 -0.02 4.50 -1.25
C ALA A 89 -1.03 5.09 -0.27
N ARG A 90 -2.11 4.34 -0.02
CA ARG A 90 -3.24 4.74 0.84
C ARG A 90 -3.83 3.54 1.56
N VAL A 91 -4.38 3.82 2.73
CA VAL A 91 -5.26 2.90 3.47
C VAL A 91 -6.70 3.36 3.32
N VAL A 92 -7.64 2.46 3.05
CA VAL A 92 -9.09 2.73 3.23
C VAL A 92 -9.49 2.25 4.61
N ALA A 93 -10.03 3.15 5.43
CA ALA A 93 -10.55 2.79 6.73
C ALA A 93 -11.97 3.32 6.91
N ILE A 94 -12.75 2.63 7.75
CA ILE A 94 -14.10 3.03 8.13
C ILE A 94 -14.16 3.26 9.63
N ARG A 95 -14.72 4.40 10.04
CA ARG A 95 -14.94 4.67 11.46
C ARG A 95 -16.08 3.80 11.97
N GLU A 96 -15.97 3.32 13.21
CA GLU A 96 -17.08 2.64 13.87
C GLU A 96 -18.37 3.49 13.82
N GLY A 97 -19.47 2.85 13.47
CA GLY A 97 -20.78 3.49 13.31
C GLY A 97 -20.99 4.25 11.98
N GLN A 98 -19.98 4.37 11.12
CA GLN A 98 -20.13 4.95 9.78
C GLN A 98 -20.37 3.87 8.71
N LYS A 99 -21.00 4.29 7.61
CA LYS A 99 -21.31 3.42 6.45
C LYS A 99 -20.33 3.57 5.28
N ARG A 100 -19.47 4.61 5.29
CA ARG A 100 -18.55 4.91 4.19
C ARG A 100 -17.12 4.96 4.71
N GLY A 101 -16.22 4.26 4.02
CA GLY A 101 -14.79 4.37 4.27
C GLY A 101 -14.21 5.63 3.66
N PHE A 102 -13.02 6.02 4.13
CA PHE A 102 -12.24 7.12 3.60
C PHE A 102 -10.78 6.69 3.44
N SER A 103 -10.08 7.32 2.49
CA SER A 103 -8.66 7.05 2.26
C SER A 103 -7.78 7.90 3.17
N ILE A 104 -6.83 7.26 3.83
CA ILE A 104 -5.78 7.86 4.65
C ILE A 104 -4.46 7.76 3.87
N TYR A 105 -3.78 8.89 3.72
CA TYR A 105 -2.45 8.97 3.11
C TYR A 105 -1.37 8.53 4.09
N CYS A 106 -0.23 8.03 3.61
CA CYS A 106 0.93 7.67 4.43
C CYS A 106 1.30 8.77 5.45
N ASN A 107 1.34 10.04 5.02
CA ASN A 107 1.70 11.19 5.86
C ASN A 107 0.69 11.46 7.00
N ASP A 108 -0.55 11.02 6.86
CA ASP A 108 -1.57 11.13 7.90
C ASP A 108 -1.67 9.86 8.73
N LEU A 109 -1.33 8.70 8.15
CA LEU A 109 -1.42 7.40 8.81
C LEU A 109 -0.48 7.30 10.02
N ILE A 110 0.67 7.99 9.99
CA ILE A 110 1.59 8.11 11.13
C ILE A 110 0.96 8.76 12.38
N LYS A 111 -0.23 9.36 12.26
CA LYS A 111 -0.98 9.95 13.38
C LYS A 111 -1.96 8.94 14.01
N TYR A 112 -2.00 7.71 13.51
CA TYR A 112 -2.83 6.63 14.01
C TYR A 112 -1.96 5.58 14.68
N THR A 113 -2.52 4.85 15.63
CA THR A 113 -1.85 3.74 16.31
C THR A 113 -2.64 2.46 16.09
N ILE A 114 -1.97 1.35 15.75
CA ILE A 114 -2.60 0.03 15.71
C ILE A 114 -2.95 -0.39 17.13
N ILE A 115 -4.18 -0.87 17.35
CA ILE A 115 -4.68 -1.26 18.67
C ILE A 115 -5.17 -2.72 18.75
N ASP A 116 -4.93 -3.49 17.69
CA ASP A 116 -5.15 -4.94 17.65
C ASP A 116 -3.91 -5.72 18.09
#